data_AF-A0A9P6BLD1-F1
#
_entry.id   AF-A0A9P6BLD1-F1
#
_cell.length_a   1.000
_cell.length_b   1.000
_cell.length_c   1.000
_cell.angle_alpha   90.00
_cell.angle_beta   90.00
_cell.angle_gamma   90.00
#
_symmetry.space_group_name_H-M   'P 1'
#
loop_
_entity.id
_entity.type
_entity.pdbx_description
1 polymer ?
#
loop_
_entity_poly.entity_id
_entity_poly.type
_entity_poly.pdbx_seq_one_letter_code
_entity_poly.pdbx_strand_id
1 'polypeptide(L)' 'MPVKGITSQADYQNILSGAGATKLVVVDFTAAWCGPCQTIKPIFEKLSNQYRHVTFVKVDVDEFQEVAAVAGVTAM' A
#
# COMPACT_ATOMS: atom_id res chain seq x y z
N MET A 1 11.31 -8.38 3.79
CA MET A 1 9.91 -7.99 4.06
C MET A 1 9.28 -7.65 2.71
N PRO A 2 8.20 -8.33 2.28
CA PRO A 2 7.67 -8.19 0.92
C PRO A 2 6.79 -6.95 0.71
N VAL A 3 6.45 -6.25 1.79
CA VAL A 3 5.69 -4.99 1.73
C VAL A 3 6.65 -3.84 1.38
N LYS A 4 6.41 -3.19 0.25
CA LYS A 4 7.16 -2.00 -0.18
C LYS A 4 6.51 -0.74 0.40
N GLY A 5 7.28 0.12 1.04
CA GLY A 5 6.84 1.49 1.34
C GLY A 5 7.04 2.38 0.12
N ILE A 6 6.16 3.35 -0.08
CA ILE A 6 6.41 4.43 -1.05
C ILE A 6 7.26 5.52 -0.40
N THR A 7 8.15 6.12 -1.19
CA THR A 7 8.96 7.28 -0.78
C THR A 7 8.56 8.57 -1.50
N SER A 8 7.81 8.47 -2.59
CA SER A 8 7.32 9.59 -3.38
C SER A 8 6.01 9.21 -4.09
N GLN A 9 5.21 10.22 -4.44
CA GLN A 9 4.05 10.07 -5.32
C GLN A 9 4.43 9.46 -6.68
N ALA A 10 5.63 9.78 -7.19
CA ALA A 10 6.14 9.19 -8.43
C ALA A 10 6.36 7.68 -8.29
N ASP A 11 6.81 7.21 -7.11
CA ASP A 11 7.01 5.78 -6.86
C ASP A 11 5.69 5.02 -6.90
N TYR A 12 4.63 5.60 -6.36
CA TYR A 12 3.29 5.01 -6.41
C TYR A 12 2.84 4.79 -7.86
N GLN A 13 2.97 5.82 -8.72
CA GLN A 13 2.62 5.71 -10.13
C GLN A 13 3.53 4.73 -10.89
N ASN A 14 4.82 4.69 -10.56
CA ASN A 14 5.78 3.76 -11.17
C ASN A 14 5.45 2.31 -10.80
N ILE A 15 5.04 2.04 -9.56
CA ILE A 15 4.64 0.70 -9.12
C ILE A 15 3.38 0.25 -9.87
N LEU A 16 2.38 1.12 -10.00
CA LEU A 16 1.16 0.82 -10.75
C LEU A 16 1.44 0.59 -12.24
N SER A 17 2.23 1.46 -12.85
CA SER A 17 2.57 1.38 -14.27
C SER A 17 3.43 0.15 -14.59
N GLY A 18 4.37 -0.20 -13.69
CA GLY A 18 5.25 -1.35 -13.84
C GLY A 18 4.58 -2.70 -13.59
N ALA A 19 3.45 -2.73 -12.90
CA ALA A 19 2.63 -3.94 -12.74
C ALA A 19 1.86 -4.29 -14.02
N GLY A 20 1.46 -3.26 -14.79
CA GLY A 20 0.67 -3.42 -16.02
C GLY A 20 -0.61 -4.23 -15.79
N ALA A 21 -1.08 -4.93 -16.83
CA ALA A 21 -2.31 -5.76 -16.76
C ALA A 21 -2.10 -7.16 -16.16
N THR A 22 -0.86 -7.54 -15.81
CA THR A 22 -0.52 -8.94 -15.50
C THR A 22 -0.18 -9.19 -14.04
N LYS A 23 0.19 -8.14 -13.28
CA LYS A 23 0.51 -8.25 -11.86
C LYS A 23 -0.53 -7.54 -11.01
N LEU A 24 -1.05 -8.24 -10.02
CA LEU A 24 -1.91 -7.66 -9.01
C LEU A 24 -1.07 -6.79 -8.06
N VAL A 25 -1.54 -5.58 -7.80
CA VAL A 25 -0.99 -4.67 -6.79
C VAL A 25 -2.02 -4.48 -5.70
N VAL A 26 -1.61 -4.68 -4.46
CA VAL A 26 -2.44 -4.43 -3.28
C VAL A 26 -1.81 -3.31 -2.49
N VAL A 27 -2.57 -2.24 -2.28
CA VAL A 27 -2.13 -1.04 -1.57
C VAL A 27 -2.86 -0.96 -0.25
N ASP A 28 -2.11 -0.94 0.84
CA ASP A 28 -2.60 -0.72 2.20
C ASP A 28 -2.37 0.75 2.57
N PHE A 29 -3.45 1.50 2.68
CA PHE A 29 -3.44 2.87 3.17
C PHE A 29 -3.62 2.82 4.69
N THR A 30 -2.56 3.16 5.43
CA THR A 30 -2.49 3.04 6.88
C THR A 30 -2.11 4.38 7.50
N ALA A 31 -2.48 4.55 8.77
CA ALA A 31 -2.02 5.65 9.60
C ALA A 31 -1.50 5.12 10.93
N ALA A 32 -0.59 5.85 11.58
CA ALA A 32 -0.08 5.45 12.91
C ALA A 32 -1.19 5.47 13.98
N TRP A 33 -2.17 6.37 13.82
CA TRP A 33 -3.30 6.55 14.74
C TRP A 33 -4.50 5.64 14.43
N CYS A 34 -4.50 4.93 13.30
CA CYS A 34 -5.56 4.01 12.92
C CYS A 34 -5.43 2.67 13.66
N GLY A 35 -6.14 2.51 14.78
CA GLY A 35 -6.16 1.28 15.59
C GLY A 35 -6.52 0.00 14.79
N PRO A 36 -7.58 0.00 13.96
CA PRO A 36 -7.90 -1.14 13.11
C PRO A 36 -6.79 -1.52 12.13
N CYS A 37 -6.11 -0.53 11.54
CA CYS A 37 -5.01 -0.74 10.59
C CYS A 37 -3.84 -1.49 11.25
N GLN A 38 -3.52 -1.18 12.51
CA GLN A 38 -2.48 -1.89 13.27
C GLN A 38 -2.79 -3.38 13.46
N THR A 39 -4.07 -3.74 13.54
CA THR A 39 -4.51 -5.15 13.65
C THR A 39 -4.37 -5.89 12.32
N ILE A 40 -4.61 -5.20 11.19
CA ILE A 40 -4.50 -5.76 9.84
C ILE A 40 -3.04 -5.93 9.40
N LYS A 41 -2.15 -5.03 9.83
CA LYS A 41 -0.72 -5.05 9.48
C LYS A 41 -0.04 -6.43 9.52
N PRO A 42 -0.10 -7.22 10.61
CA PRO A 42 0.54 -8.54 10.64
C PRO A 42 -0.08 -9.54 9.65
N ILE A 43 -1.38 -9.41 9.36
CA ILE A 43 -2.08 -10.25 8.38
C ILE A 43 -1.62 -9.86 6.97
N PHE A 44 -1.52 -8.56 6.69
CA PHE A 44 -1.04 -8.03 5.42
C PHE A 44 0.40 -8.48 5.13
N GLU A 45 1.29 -8.39 6.13
CA GLU A 45 2.66 -8.88 6.03
C GLU A 45 2.70 -10.40 5.78
N LYS A 46 1.85 -11.19 6.45
CA LYS A 46 1.76 -12.65 6.21
C LYS A 46 1.31 -12.96 4.77
N LEU A 47 0.28 -12.26 4.28
CA LEU A 47 -0.20 -12.42 2.90
C LEU A 47 0.89 -12.03 1.89
N SER A 48 1.65 -10.97 2.17
CA SER A 48 2.77 -10.56 1.32
C SER A 48 3.86 -11.62 1.20
N ASN A 49 4.09 -12.41 2.25
CA ASN A 49 5.06 -13.50 2.23
C ASN A 49 4.54 -14.73 1.47
N GLN A 50 3.22 -14.96 1.53
CA GLN A 50 2.55 -16.08 0.88
C GLN A 50 2.37 -15.84 -0.63
N TYR A 51 1.97 -14.63 -1.03
CA TYR A 51 1.65 -14.27 -2.40
C TYR A 51 2.76 -13.44 -3.05
N ARG A 52 3.91 -14.06 -3.30
CA ARG A 52 5.08 -13.36 -3.89
C ARG A 52 4.88 -12.85 -5.33
N HIS A 53 3.85 -13.32 -6.02
CA HIS A 53 3.48 -12.85 -7.35
C HIS A 53 2.63 -11.56 -7.32
N VAL A 54 2.13 -11.19 -6.13
CA VAL A 54 1.38 -9.97 -5.89
C VAL A 54 2.31 -8.92 -5.29
N THR A 55 2.18 -7.68 -5.73
CA THR A 55 2.96 -6.57 -5.17
C THR A 55 2.18 -5.96 -4.02
N PHE A 56 2.70 -6.07 -2.80
CA PHE A 56 2.12 -5.45 -1.62
C PHE A 56 2.83 -4.12 -1.34
N VAL A 57 2.04 -3.05 -1.25
CA VAL A 57 2.51 -1.69 -1.03
C VAL A 57 1.84 -1.15 0.23
N LYS A 58 2.58 -0.47 1.09
CA LYS A 58 2.01 0.33 2.16
C LYS A 58 2.17 1.81 1.84
N VAL A 59 1.13 2.58 2.14
CA VAL A 59 1.10 4.04 2.00
C VAL A 59 0.67 4.61 3.33
N ASP A 60 1.52 5.46 3.90
CA ASP A 60 1.15 6.23 5.07
C ASP A 60 0.32 7.44 4.61
N VAL A 61 -0.93 7.53 5.08
CA VAL A 61 -1.84 8.61 4.67
C VAL A 61 -1.47 9.95 5.31
N ASP A 62 -0.75 9.96 6.43
CA ASP A 62 -0.27 11.19 7.06
C ASP A 62 0.89 11.79 6.25
N GLU A 63 1.76 10.93 5.70
CA GLU A 63 2.89 11.36 4.86
C GLU A 63 2.49 11.62 3.40
N PHE A 64 1.53 10.87 2.86
CA PHE A 64 1.17 10.88 1.43
C PHE A 64 -0.33 11.13 1.20
N GLN A 65 -0.87 12.20 1.79
CA GLN A 65 -2.28 12.59 1.66
C GLN A 65 -2.75 12.73 0.20
N GLU A 66 -1.92 13.27 -0.68
CA GLU A 66 -2.27 13.43 -2.09
C GLU A 66 -2.46 12.09 -2.81
N VAL A 67 -1.65 11.08 -2.47
CA VAL A 67 -1.77 9.72 -3.04
C VAL A 67 -3.07 9.07 -2.58
N ALA A 68 -3.40 9.22 -1.30
CA ALA A 68 -4.65 8.72 -0.72
C ALA A 68 -5.87 9.39 -1.38
N ALA A 69 -5.81 10.71 -1.59
CA ALA A 69 -6.87 11.47 -2.25
C ALA A 69 -7.07 11.05 -3.71
N VAL A 70 -5.98 10.86 -4.48
CA VAL A 70 -6.05 10.37 -5.88
C VAL A 70 -6.63 8.96 -5.95
N ALA A 71 -6.35 8.11 -4.96
CA ALA A 71 -6.93 6.78 -4.84
C ALA A 71 -8.38 6.77 -4.31
N GLY A 72 -8.94 7.93 -3.94
CA GLY A 72 -10.30 8.07 -3.42
C GLY A 72 -10.48 7.58 -1.98
N VAL A 73 -9.39 7.49 -1.21
CA VAL A 73 -9.44 7.07 0.20
C VAL A 73 -9.91 8.24 1.06
N THR A 74 -11.08 8.08 1.67
CA THR A 74 -11.75 9.13 2.48
C THR A 74 -11.95 8.73 3.94
N ALA A 75 -11.79 7.46 4.26
CA ALA A 75 -11.79 6.94 5.62
C ALA A 75 -10.35 6.62 6.00
N MET A 76 -9.86 7.30 7.03
CA MET A 76 -8.52 7.15 7.59
C MET A 76 -8.67 6.65 9.04
#